data_AF-A0A1I0PVB5-F1
#
_entry.id   AF-A0A1I0PVB5-F1
#
_cell.length_a   1.000
_cell.length_b   1.000
_cell.length_c   1.000
_cell.angle_alpha   90.00
_cell.angle_beta   90.00
_cell.angle_gamma   90.00
#
_symmetry.space_group_name_H-M   'P 1'
#
loop_
_entity.id
_entity.type
_entity.pdbx_description
1 polymer ?
#
loop_
_entity_poly.entity_id
_entity_poly.type
_entity_poly.pdbx_seq_one_letter_code
_entity_poly.pdbx_strand_id
1 'polypeptide(L)'
;MLERAREYGPVGLVPLAWTFAAAAHLGYVSEHPLFVAHVVMVVLLAAFAALSWTEMRAGALRAWRTVVTAGVGVTALGLASFRVPAEPAGVLRAAAVVGWMLLPAWGLADTARRTTRPAFARVYLGAAVASVAGAALAVVGLASRVPAAGWVVLAGIAVTGVGQTASIAAAARQGS
;
A
#
# COMPACT_ATOMS: atom_id res chain seq x y z
N MET A 1 19.36 13.11 13.72
CA MET A 1 18.81 13.45 12.38
C MET A 1 18.30 12.21 11.64
N LEU A 2 19.08 11.11 11.58
CA LEU A 2 18.66 9.85 10.94
C LEU A 2 17.39 9.20 11.56
N GLU A 3 17.22 9.26 12.89
CA GLU A 3 16.02 8.74 13.56
C GLU A 3 14.75 9.49 13.14
N ARG A 4 14.75 10.83 13.17
CA ARG A 4 13.62 11.64 12.69
C ARG A 4 13.33 11.41 11.20
N ALA A 5 14.37 11.26 10.37
CA ALA A 5 14.17 10.96 8.95
C ALA A 5 13.51 9.59 8.74
N ARG A 6 13.85 8.58 9.56
CA ARG A 6 13.23 7.25 9.53
C ARG A 6 11.80 7.26 10.08
N GLU A 7 11.54 8.05 11.09
CA GLU A 7 10.24 8.14 11.76
C GLU A 7 9.20 8.90 10.94
N TYR A 8 9.60 10.00 10.28
CA TYR A 8 8.70 10.85 9.50
C TYR A 8 8.78 10.63 7.99
N GLY A 9 9.85 10.03 7.47
CA GLY A 9 10.00 9.74 6.04
C GLY A 9 8.77 9.02 5.43
N PRO A 10 8.26 7.95 6.06
CA PRO A 10 7.05 7.26 5.61
C PRO A 10 5.81 8.15 5.48
N VAL A 11 5.69 9.21 6.29
CA VAL A 11 4.53 10.15 6.26
C VAL A 11 4.42 10.85 4.91
N GLY A 12 5.55 11.14 4.26
CA GLY A 12 5.57 11.69 2.90
C GLY A 12 5.53 10.62 1.81
N LEU A 13 6.17 9.48 2.02
CA LEU A 13 6.29 8.43 0.99
C LEU A 13 4.96 7.74 0.67
N VAL A 14 4.13 7.45 1.68
CA VAL A 14 2.82 6.79 1.46
C VAL A 14 1.87 7.61 0.59
N PRO A 15 1.60 8.90 0.89
CA PRO A 15 0.73 9.69 0.01
C PRO A 15 1.31 9.84 -1.39
N LEU A 16 2.63 10.01 -1.54
CA LEU A 16 3.28 10.06 -2.85
C LEU A 16 3.09 8.76 -3.65
N ALA A 17 3.18 7.59 -3.01
CA ALA A 17 2.95 6.32 -3.67
C ALA A 17 1.51 6.19 -4.19
N TRP A 18 0.51 6.61 -3.41
CA TRP A 18 -0.90 6.59 -3.84
C TRP A 18 -1.20 7.64 -4.91
N THR A 19 -0.58 8.82 -4.85
CA THR A 19 -0.64 9.81 -5.92
C THR A 19 -0.03 9.28 -7.22
N PHE A 20 1.12 8.59 -7.14
CA PHE A 20 1.74 7.96 -8.29
C PHE A 20 0.86 6.86 -8.90
N ALA A 21 0.21 6.04 -8.07
CA ALA A 21 -0.76 5.04 -8.52
C ALA A 21 -1.97 5.67 -9.22
N ALA A 22 -2.52 6.78 -8.67
CA ALA A 22 -3.59 7.53 -9.30
C ALA A 22 -3.16 8.14 -10.65
N ALA A 23 -1.97 8.73 -10.71
CA ALA A 23 -1.41 9.29 -11.94
C ALA A 23 -1.21 8.20 -13.01
N ALA A 24 -0.73 7.01 -12.62
CA ALA A 24 -0.60 5.87 -13.51
C ALA A 24 -1.96 5.37 -14.03
N HIS A 25 -2.97 5.28 -13.16
CA HIS A 25 -4.35 4.93 -13.56
C HIS A 25 -4.95 5.94 -14.55
N LEU A 26 -4.64 7.22 -14.38
CA LEU A 26 -5.06 8.31 -15.29
C LEU A 26 -4.26 8.35 -16.60
N GLY A 27 -3.24 7.51 -16.77
CA GLY A 27 -2.39 7.48 -17.96
C GLY A 27 -1.33 8.58 -18.01
N TYR A 28 -1.07 9.29 -16.91
CA TYR A 28 -0.04 10.33 -16.84
C TYR A 28 1.39 9.78 -16.65
N VAL A 29 1.53 8.48 -16.37
CA VAL A 29 2.82 7.82 -16.17
C VAL A 29 3.05 6.85 -17.32
N SER A 30 4.15 7.03 -18.06
CA SER A 30 4.53 6.13 -19.14
C SER A 30 5.03 4.78 -18.60
N GLU A 31 5.09 3.77 -19.47
CA GLU A 31 5.43 2.40 -19.05
C GLU A 31 6.84 2.28 -18.46
N HIS A 32 7.82 3.00 -19.00
CA HIS A 32 9.21 2.89 -18.55
C HIS A 32 9.43 3.41 -17.11
N PRO A 33 8.99 4.63 -16.72
CA PRO A 33 8.99 5.07 -15.33
C PRO A 33 8.23 4.13 -14.39
N LEU A 34 7.07 3.60 -14.83
CA LEU A 34 6.29 2.67 -14.04
C LEU A 34 7.06 1.35 -13.80
N PHE A 35 7.75 0.84 -14.82
CA PHE A 35 8.64 -0.32 -14.73
C PHE A 35 9.78 -0.07 -13.73
N VAL A 36 10.50 1.05 -13.87
CA VAL A 36 11.59 1.42 -12.95
C VAL A 36 11.08 1.52 -11.52
N ALA A 37 9.92 2.14 -11.30
CA ALA A 37 9.29 2.25 -9.98
C ALA A 37 9.04 0.86 -9.35
N HIS A 38 8.52 -0.09 -10.13
CA HIS A 38 8.32 -1.47 -9.64
C HIS A 38 9.63 -2.17 -9.30
N VAL A 39 10.66 -2.03 -10.14
CA VAL A 39 11.99 -2.62 -9.87
C VAL A 39 12.56 -2.08 -8.56
N VAL A 40 12.58 -0.75 -8.41
CA VAL A 40 13.08 -0.09 -7.20
C VAL A 40 12.30 -0.54 -5.97
N MET A 41 10.97 -0.57 -6.05
CA MET A 41 10.09 -1.01 -4.97
C MET A 41 10.35 -2.46 -4.55
N VAL A 42 10.46 -3.39 -5.51
CA VAL A 42 10.76 -4.80 -5.21
C VAL A 42 12.10 -4.93 -4.50
N VAL A 43 13.14 -4.27 -4.99
CA VAL A 43 14.49 -4.33 -4.40
C VAL A 43 14.48 -3.75 -2.99
N LEU A 44 13.88 -2.57 -2.79
CA LEU A 44 13.84 -1.91 -1.49
C LEU A 44 13.03 -2.71 -0.46
N LEU A 45 11.88 -3.26 -0.85
CA LEU A 45 11.05 -4.08 0.03
C LEU A 45 11.73 -5.41 0.38
N ALA A 46 12.38 -6.05 -0.60
CA ALA A 46 13.12 -7.29 -0.35
C ALA A 46 14.31 -7.06 0.58
N ALA A 47 15.07 -5.98 0.34
CA ALA A 47 16.18 -5.57 1.21
C ALA A 47 15.68 -5.24 2.62
N PHE A 48 14.61 -4.45 2.75
CA PHE A 48 14.00 -4.12 4.05
C PHE A 48 13.53 -5.38 4.79
N ALA A 49 12.81 -6.28 4.10
CA ALA A 49 12.34 -7.54 4.68
C ALA A 49 13.50 -8.39 5.20
N ALA A 50 14.58 -8.50 4.43
CA ALA A 50 15.76 -9.30 4.79
C ALA A 50 16.52 -8.67 5.97
N LEU A 51 16.77 -7.36 5.92
CA LEU A 51 17.56 -6.65 6.92
C LEU A 51 16.84 -6.51 8.27
N SER A 52 15.52 -6.34 8.25
CA SER A 52 14.71 -6.17 9.47
C SER A 52 14.04 -7.46 9.96
N TRP A 53 14.41 -8.61 9.41
CA TRP A 53 13.73 -9.88 9.68
C TRP A 53 13.73 -10.29 11.15
N THR A 54 14.86 -10.07 11.83
CA THR A 54 15.07 -10.42 13.25
C THR A 54 14.38 -9.45 14.19
N GLU A 55 14.34 -8.16 13.83
CA GLU A 55 13.72 -7.08 14.59
C GLU A 55 12.19 -7.20 14.57
N MET A 56 11.62 -7.73 13.49
CA MET A 56 10.18 -7.88 13.30
C MET A 56 9.61 -9.22 13.80
N ARG A 57 10.21 -9.86 14.81
CA ARG A 57 9.78 -11.18 15.30
C ARG A 57 8.57 -11.16 16.25
N ALA A 58 8.28 -10.02 16.87
CA ALA A 58 7.28 -9.92 17.94
C ALA A 58 6.34 -8.72 17.77
N GLY A 59 5.27 -8.71 18.58
CA GLY A 59 4.30 -7.61 18.63
C GLY A 59 3.64 -7.32 17.29
N ALA A 60 3.30 -6.05 17.05
CA ALA A 60 2.74 -5.59 15.78
C ALA A 60 3.72 -5.77 14.61
N LEU A 61 5.04 -5.69 14.86
CA LEU A 61 6.05 -5.83 13.81
C LEU A 61 6.02 -7.23 13.17
N ARG A 62 5.64 -8.27 13.92
CA ARG A 62 5.42 -9.61 13.33
C ARG A 62 4.35 -9.60 12.25
N ALA A 63 3.27 -8.85 12.45
CA ALA A 63 2.26 -8.69 11.42
C ALA A 63 2.81 -7.91 10.22
N TRP A 64 3.48 -6.80 10.47
CA TRP A 64 4.11 -6.02 9.40
C TRP A 64 5.16 -6.80 8.60
N ARG A 65 5.85 -7.77 9.20
CA ARG A 65 6.77 -8.64 8.47
C ARG A 65 6.06 -9.44 7.39
N THR A 66 4.90 -10.03 7.72
CA THR A 66 4.08 -10.75 6.73
C THR A 66 3.56 -9.80 5.66
N VAL A 67 3.10 -8.60 6.04
CA VAL A 67 2.63 -7.56 5.09
C VAL A 67 3.73 -7.21 4.09
N VAL A 68 4.95 -6.92 4.57
CA VAL A 68 6.09 -6.57 3.72
C VAL A 68 6.48 -7.76 2.83
N THR A 69 6.59 -8.97 3.41
CA THR A 69 6.99 -10.16 2.66
C THR A 69 5.99 -10.48 1.55
N ALA A 70 4.70 -10.43 1.85
CA ALA A 70 3.65 -10.58 0.85
C ALA A 70 3.66 -9.42 -0.17
N GLY A 71 3.95 -8.21 0.30
CA GLY A 71 4.09 -6.99 -0.51
C GLY A 71 5.21 -7.10 -1.55
N VAL A 72 6.31 -7.79 -1.25
CA VAL A 72 7.35 -8.11 -2.25
C VAL A 72 6.74 -8.93 -3.39
N GLY A 73 5.98 -9.98 -3.06
CA GLY A 73 5.29 -10.80 -4.06
C GLY A 73 4.28 -10.02 -4.89
N VAL A 74 3.42 -9.21 -4.24
CA VAL A 74 2.44 -8.35 -4.91
C VAL A 74 3.11 -7.34 -5.85
N THR A 75 4.23 -6.75 -5.43
CA THR A 75 4.99 -5.81 -6.26
C THR A 75 5.68 -6.54 -7.42
N ALA A 76 6.17 -7.76 -7.20
CA ALA A 76 6.73 -8.60 -8.25
C ALA A 76 5.70 -9.00 -9.32
N LEU A 77 4.41 -9.18 -8.95
CA LEU A 77 3.33 -9.35 -9.93
C LEU A 77 3.18 -8.11 -10.81
N GLY A 78 3.21 -6.92 -10.21
CA GLY A 78 3.20 -5.66 -10.95
C GLY A 78 4.40 -5.54 -11.92
N LEU A 79 5.58 -5.98 -11.49
CA LEU A 79 6.77 -6.03 -12.34
C LEU A 79 6.64 -7.07 -13.48
N ALA A 80 6.06 -8.23 -13.20
CA ALA A 80 5.83 -9.27 -14.19
C ALA A 80 4.85 -8.83 -15.29
N SER A 81 3.96 -7.88 -15.00
CA SER A 81 3.03 -7.32 -15.99
C SER A 81 3.71 -6.73 -17.23
N PHE A 82 4.98 -6.30 -17.12
CA PHE A 82 5.76 -5.75 -18.24
C PHE A 82 6.35 -6.83 -19.15
N ARG A 83 6.17 -8.11 -18.83
CA ARG A 83 6.75 -9.25 -19.55
C ARG A 83 5.71 -10.17 -20.18
N VAL A 84 4.43 -9.78 -20.10
CA VAL A 84 3.30 -10.56 -20.61
C VAL A 84 2.45 -9.72 -21.57
N PRO A 85 1.60 -10.35 -22.40
CA PRO A 85 0.67 -9.62 -23.26
C PRO A 85 -0.29 -8.71 -22.46
N ALA A 86 -0.91 -7.75 -23.15
CA ALA A 86 -1.70 -6.68 -22.55
C ALA A 86 -2.83 -7.15 -21.62
N GLU A 87 -3.59 -8.17 -22.03
CA GLU A 87 -4.70 -8.72 -21.25
C GLU A 87 -4.22 -9.29 -19.88
N PRO A 88 -3.28 -10.26 -19.83
CA PRO A 88 -2.66 -10.68 -18.57
C PRO A 88 -1.99 -9.55 -17.79
N ALA A 89 -1.40 -8.57 -18.48
CA ALA A 89 -0.73 -7.44 -17.82
C ALA A 89 -1.71 -6.59 -17.00
N GLY A 90 -2.91 -6.34 -17.52
CA GLY A 90 -3.98 -5.62 -16.82
C GLY A 90 -4.36 -6.30 -15.51
N VAL A 91 -4.56 -7.63 -15.55
CA VAL A 91 -4.89 -8.43 -14.36
C VAL A 91 -3.77 -8.38 -13.31
N LEU A 92 -2.51 -8.49 -13.73
CA LEU A 92 -1.36 -8.44 -12.81
C LEU A 92 -1.20 -7.05 -12.16
N ARG A 93 -1.44 -5.97 -12.91
CA ARG A 93 -1.42 -4.59 -12.38
C ARG A 93 -2.56 -4.35 -11.40
N ALA A 94 -3.76 -4.82 -11.74
CA ALA A 94 -4.92 -4.77 -10.85
C ALA A 94 -4.64 -5.53 -9.54
N ALA A 95 -4.08 -6.74 -9.64
CA ALA A 95 -3.69 -7.54 -8.48
C ALA A 95 -2.62 -6.84 -7.63
N ALA A 96 -1.65 -6.15 -8.26
CA ALA A 96 -0.63 -5.38 -7.55
C ALA A 96 -1.25 -4.23 -6.73
N VAL A 97 -2.12 -3.41 -7.35
CA VAL A 97 -2.77 -2.29 -6.67
C VAL A 97 -3.70 -2.77 -5.57
N VAL A 98 -4.63 -3.69 -5.88
CA VAL A 98 -5.60 -4.22 -4.91
C VAL A 98 -4.89 -4.97 -3.77
N GLY A 99 -3.81 -5.69 -4.07
CA GLY A 99 -2.97 -6.33 -3.07
C GLY A 99 -2.38 -5.34 -2.07
N TRP A 100 -1.86 -4.20 -2.55
CA TRP A 100 -1.36 -3.13 -1.67
C TRP A 100 -2.45 -2.37 -0.91
N MET A 101 -3.68 -2.38 -1.43
CA MET A 101 -4.83 -1.87 -0.67
C MET A 101 -5.16 -2.84 0.48
N LEU A 102 -5.20 -4.15 0.23
CA LEU A 102 -5.66 -5.13 1.21
C LEU A 102 -4.62 -5.57 2.24
N LEU A 103 -3.36 -5.77 1.83
CA LEU A 103 -2.32 -6.32 2.72
C LEU A 103 -2.15 -5.49 4.02
N PRO A 104 -2.07 -4.14 3.97
CA PRO A 104 -1.94 -3.34 5.18
C PRO A 104 -3.17 -3.42 6.09
N ALA A 105 -4.37 -3.72 5.58
CA ALA A 105 -5.57 -3.80 6.42
C ALA A 105 -5.42 -4.78 7.58
N TRP A 106 -4.78 -5.93 7.34
CA TRP A 106 -4.52 -6.89 8.40
C TRP A 106 -3.48 -6.38 9.42
N GLY A 107 -2.37 -5.80 8.96
CA GLY A 107 -1.34 -5.22 9.82
C GLY A 107 -1.89 -4.06 10.67
N LEU A 108 -2.75 -3.23 10.09
CA LEU A 108 -3.44 -2.12 10.75
C LEU A 108 -4.45 -2.60 11.79
N ALA A 109 -5.26 -3.62 11.46
CA ALA A 109 -6.19 -4.21 12.42
C ALA A 109 -5.45 -4.85 13.61
N ASP A 110 -4.32 -5.53 13.37
CA ASP A 110 -3.49 -6.07 14.46
C ASP A 110 -2.85 -4.97 15.31
N THR A 111 -2.36 -3.90 14.67
CA THR A 111 -1.81 -2.73 15.36
C THR A 111 -2.88 -2.05 16.22
N ALA A 112 -4.10 -1.92 15.72
CA ALA A 112 -5.24 -1.36 16.46
C ALA A 112 -5.54 -2.16 17.73
N ARG A 113 -5.62 -3.49 17.62
CA ARG A 113 -5.89 -4.39 18.76
C ARG A 113 -4.83 -4.31 19.87
N ARG A 114 -3.57 -4.05 19.49
CA ARG A 114 -2.45 -3.96 20.43
C ARG A 114 -2.25 -2.55 21.01
N THR A 115 -2.92 -1.56 20.44
CA THR A 115 -2.77 -0.16 20.86
C THR A 115 -3.66 0.13 22.06
N THR A 116 -3.05 0.46 23.20
CA THR A 116 -3.76 0.76 24.45
C THR A 116 -4.40 2.16 24.45
N ARG A 117 -3.90 3.10 23.64
CA ARG A 117 -4.43 4.47 23.54
C ARG A 117 -5.63 4.50 22.58
N PRO A 118 -6.88 4.73 23.05
CA PRO A 118 -8.07 4.55 22.22
C PRO A 118 -8.15 5.47 21.00
N ALA A 119 -7.57 6.68 21.07
CA ALA A 119 -7.52 7.60 19.94
C ALA A 119 -6.71 7.02 18.76
N PHE A 120 -5.51 6.50 19.02
CA PHE A 120 -4.65 5.90 18.00
C PHE A 120 -5.21 4.56 17.50
N ALA A 121 -5.77 3.73 18.39
CA ALA A 121 -6.41 2.48 18.01
C ALA A 121 -7.54 2.69 16.98
N ARG A 122 -8.37 3.74 17.16
CA ARG A 122 -9.42 4.11 16.20
C ARG A 122 -8.87 4.53 14.85
N VAL A 123 -7.74 5.24 14.80
CA VAL A 123 -7.11 5.62 13.53
C VAL A 123 -6.62 4.38 12.77
N TYR A 124 -5.95 3.45 13.45
CA TYR A 124 -5.48 2.20 12.82
C TYR A 124 -6.65 1.34 12.32
N LEU A 125 -7.71 1.20 13.11
CA LEU A 125 -8.90 0.44 12.68
C LEU A 125 -9.61 1.13 11.51
N GLY A 126 -9.78 2.45 11.58
CA GLY A 126 -10.37 3.23 10.48
C GLY A 126 -9.56 3.12 9.19
N ALA A 127 -8.23 3.15 9.30
CA ALA A 127 -7.33 2.93 8.16
C ALA A 127 -7.43 1.51 7.58
N ALA A 128 -7.62 0.49 8.43
CA ALA A 128 -7.87 -0.88 7.98
C ALA A 128 -9.20 -0.99 7.22
N VAL A 129 -10.27 -0.38 7.74
CA VAL A 129 -11.58 -0.32 7.07
C VAL A 129 -11.49 0.42 5.75
N ALA A 130 -10.82 1.59 5.72
CA ALA A 130 -10.61 2.36 4.50
C ALA A 130 -9.79 1.60 3.45
N SER A 131 -8.81 0.80 3.89
CA SER A 131 -8.03 -0.07 3.02
C SER A 131 -8.89 -1.15 2.33
N VAL A 132 -9.77 -1.81 3.09
CA VAL A 132 -10.73 -2.79 2.55
C VAL A 132 -11.79 -2.14 1.68
N ALA A 133 -12.39 -1.04 2.12
CA ALA A 133 -13.41 -0.31 1.37
C ALA A 133 -12.87 0.24 0.05
N GLY A 134 -11.65 0.81 0.08
CA GLY A 134 -10.99 1.29 -1.13
C GLY A 134 -10.67 0.16 -2.11
N ALA A 135 -10.20 -1.00 -1.61
CA ALA A 135 -10.00 -2.18 -2.43
C ALA A 135 -11.30 -2.67 -3.10
N ALA A 136 -12.40 -2.69 -2.35
CA ALA A 136 -13.71 -3.07 -2.89
C ALA A 136 -14.17 -2.10 -4.00
N LEU A 137 -14.02 -0.78 -3.79
CA LEU A 137 -14.28 0.23 -4.83
C LEU A 137 -13.42 0.01 -6.07
N ALA A 138 -12.11 -0.25 -5.89
CA ALA A 138 -11.21 -0.52 -7.00
C ALA A 138 -11.62 -1.77 -7.79
N VAL A 139 -11.96 -2.87 -7.11
CA VAL A 139 -12.43 -4.11 -7.78
C VAL A 139 -13.73 -3.87 -8.54
N VAL A 140 -14.70 -3.19 -7.93
CA VAL A 140 -15.97 -2.84 -8.59
C VAL A 140 -15.74 -1.94 -9.80
N GLY A 141 -14.88 -0.94 -9.69
CA GLY A 141 -14.53 -0.04 -10.78
C GLY A 141 -13.83 -0.77 -11.93
N LEU A 142 -12.85 -1.63 -11.63
CA LEU A 142 -12.11 -2.41 -12.62
C LEU A 142 -12.95 -3.47 -13.32
N ALA A 143 -13.94 -4.06 -12.63
CA ALA A 143 -14.85 -5.04 -13.20
C ALA A 143 -15.99 -4.41 -14.02
N SER A 144 -16.22 -3.11 -13.88
CA SER A 144 -17.32 -2.40 -14.55
C SER A 144 -16.94 -1.99 -15.97
N ARG A 145 -17.91 -2.08 -16.89
CA ARG A 145 -17.78 -1.66 -18.29
C ARG A 145 -18.30 -0.24 -18.55
N VAL A 146 -18.74 0.46 -17.50
CA VAL A 146 -19.32 1.81 -17.61
C VAL A 146 -18.19 2.83 -17.75
N PRO A 147 -18.26 3.81 -18.67
CA PRO A 147 -17.19 4.80 -18.86
C PRO A 147 -16.79 5.56 -17.58
N ALA A 148 -17.74 5.81 -16.69
CA ALA A 148 -17.51 6.50 -15.42
C ALA A 148 -16.82 5.62 -14.34
N ALA A 149 -16.62 4.32 -14.59
CA ALA A 149 -16.04 3.39 -13.61
C ALA A 149 -14.59 3.73 -13.23
N GLY A 150 -13.86 4.42 -14.11
CA GLY A 150 -12.51 4.93 -13.79
C GLY A 150 -12.49 5.83 -12.55
N TRP A 151 -13.55 6.60 -12.30
CA TRP A 151 -13.68 7.43 -11.10
C TRP A 151 -13.89 6.62 -9.82
N VAL A 152 -14.53 5.45 -9.93
CA VAL A 152 -14.72 4.53 -8.79
C VAL A 152 -13.39 3.93 -8.36
N VAL A 153 -12.51 3.59 -9.31
CA VAL A 153 -11.14 3.15 -9.02
C VAL A 153 -10.35 4.26 -8.32
N LEU A 154 -10.45 5.50 -8.81
CA LEU A 154 -9.79 6.65 -8.19
C LEU A 154 -10.31 6.94 -6.78
N ALA A 155 -11.62 6.82 -6.55
CA ALA A 155 -12.20 6.92 -5.21
C ALA A 155 -11.65 5.83 -4.29
N GLY A 156 -11.50 4.60 -4.79
CA GLY A 156 -10.86 3.52 -4.06
C GLY A 156 -9.42 3.85 -3.65
N ILE A 157 -8.61 4.30 -4.61
CA ILE A 157 -7.23 4.75 -4.39
C ILE A 157 -7.18 5.87 -3.35
N ALA A 158 -8.05 6.87 -3.46
CA ALA A 158 -8.10 7.99 -2.53
C ALA A 158 -8.47 7.55 -1.11
N VAL A 159 -9.51 6.74 -0.95
CA VAL A 159 -9.95 6.23 0.37
C VAL A 159 -8.84 5.44 1.04
N THR A 160 -8.20 4.51 0.31
CA THR A 160 -7.06 3.76 0.84
C THR A 160 -5.88 4.66 1.16
N GLY A 161 -5.51 5.57 0.26
CA GLY A 161 -4.38 6.46 0.44
C GLY A 161 -4.53 7.37 1.65
N VAL A 162 -5.71 7.94 1.86
CA VAL A 162 -6.03 8.75 3.05
C VAL A 162 -5.93 7.91 4.33
N GLY A 163 -6.54 6.72 4.33
CA GLY A 163 -6.52 5.83 5.50
C GLY A 163 -5.10 5.41 5.89
N GLN A 164 -4.33 4.90 4.92
CA GLN A 164 -2.95 4.47 5.16
C GLN A 164 -2.05 5.65 5.55
N THR A 165 -2.18 6.82 4.92
CA THR A 165 -1.42 8.02 5.31
C THR A 165 -1.73 8.45 6.74
N ALA A 166 -3.01 8.48 7.13
CA ALA A 166 -3.43 8.80 8.48
C ALA A 166 -2.83 7.83 9.52
N SER A 167 -2.75 6.53 9.18
CA SER A 167 -2.15 5.53 10.05
C SER A 167 -0.65 5.74 10.28
N ILE A 168 0.09 6.14 9.25
CA ILE A 168 1.53 6.41 9.35
C ILE A 168 1.79 7.70 10.15
N ALA A 169 0.98 8.73 9.92
CA ALA A 169 1.02 9.95 10.73
C ALA A 169 0.70 9.66 12.21
N ALA A 170 -0.25 8.77 12.48
CA ALA A 170 -0.56 8.29 13.83
C ALA A 170 0.61 7.54 14.46
N ALA A 171 1.28 6.65 13.72
CA ALA A 171 2.45 5.93 14.20
C ALA A 171 3.60 6.88 14.59
N ALA A 172 3.92 7.86 13.73
CA ALA A 172 4.96 8.86 14.00
C ALA A 172 4.63 9.72 15.24
N ARG A 173 3.36 10.09 15.45
CA ARG A 173 2.93 10.83 16.66
C ARG A 173 2.83 9.98 17.92
N GLN A 174 2.72 8.66 17.77
CA GLN A 174 2.64 7.75 18.90
C GLN A 174 4.03 7.43 19.47
N GLY A 175 5.05 7.42 18.59
CA GLY A 175 6.46 7.17 18.90
C GLY A 175 7.24 8.37 19.44
N SER A 176 6.82 9.60 19.10
CA SER A 176 7.31 10.86 19.69
C SER A 176 6.82 11.10 21.11
#